data_AF-A0A7C1IED6-F1
#
_entry.id   AF-A0A7C1IED6-F1
#
_cell.length_a   1.000
_cell.length_b   1.000
_cell.length_c   1.000
_cell.angle_alpha   90.00
_cell.angle_beta   90.00
_cell.angle_gamma   90.00
#
_symmetry.space_group_name_H-M   'P 1'
#
loop_
_entity.id
_entity.type
_entity.pdbx_description
1 polymer ?
#
loop_
_entity_poly.entity_id
_entity_poly.type
_entity_poly.pdbx_seq_one_letter_code
_entity_poly.pdbx_strand_id
1 'polypeptide(L)'
;MVNSSSQSSTSPFSKGPISEVILENQNENMEYSRIKKPEIPLKLICTMLILVCSVSCDQVFDPFSTEKNNGTIISESESYHLSVADAMDENCEDHEAEGDETWDSNHVTHISLQGNTVTIKNAGSYLISGTLEDGQLIVDTKDNAIVRLILDNVNISCSWSAAVYIANAEKVVIILADESKNQLIDGTSYVFEEEGGDEPNAALFSKDDLTICGSGRLSVKGNYNDGIAGKDGVIIKDGIIKVNAVDDGIRGKDYLILKNVDIQVTAGGDGMKSDEDEDVTKGYILVESGIIDIASGGDAIKAESDLLVSDGEITLSCGRGSDGYLDETISTKGIKASLHTVIDGGTITVDASDDAIHSNGTMSVNGGTMILSTGDDGFHADSILGINGGDITITGSYEGIESAVIAISRGNIHITCSDDGLNVAGGNDGSGRPGGPGWPGTDQFSSSGNYFLFINGGYVSINADGDGIDVNGSIVMTGGEVIIDGPVFNMNGALDCDGVFQVEGGFLLG
;
A
#
# COMPACT_ATOMS: atom_id res chain seq x y z
N MET A 1 78.89 11.13 33.84
CA MET A 1 78.38 12.47 34.22
C MET A 1 76.89 12.31 34.52
N VAL A 2 76.41 12.88 35.63
CA VAL A 2 75.01 13.29 35.93
C VAL A 2 73.87 12.28 35.62
N ASN A 3 73.30 11.69 36.69
CA ASN A 3 71.86 11.60 37.07
C ASN A 3 70.74 11.39 36.02
N SER A 4 69.58 10.78 36.30
CA SER A 4 69.03 9.99 37.45
C SER A 4 67.60 9.49 37.11
N SER A 5 67.05 8.55 37.89
CA SER A 5 65.61 8.33 38.28
C SER A 5 64.49 9.21 37.65
N SER A 6 63.23 8.77 37.42
CA SER A 6 62.46 7.60 37.92
C SER A 6 61.01 7.56 37.35
N GLN A 7 60.38 6.37 37.44
CA GLN A 7 58.96 6.06 37.75
C GLN A 7 57.74 6.74 37.05
N SER A 8 56.89 5.85 36.51
CA SER A 8 55.41 5.80 36.54
C SER A 8 54.55 7.06 36.77
N SER A 9 53.53 7.21 35.93
CA SER A 9 52.18 7.57 36.42
C SER A 9 51.09 6.85 35.60
N THR A 10 50.04 6.44 36.30
CA THR A 10 48.79 5.93 35.74
C THR A 10 47.84 7.09 35.45
N SER A 11 47.00 7.00 34.41
CA SER A 11 45.85 7.89 34.23
C SER A 11 44.54 7.09 34.22
N PRO A 12 43.53 7.49 35.01
CA PRO A 12 42.19 6.91 34.94
C PRO A 12 41.33 7.67 33.93
N PHE A 13 40.55 6.94 33.12
CA PHE A 13 39.45 7.54 32.37
C PHE A 13 38.31 7.91 33.34
N SER A 14 38.10 9.20 33.54
CA SER A 14 36.94 9.72 34.26
C SER A 14 35.72 9.64 33.35
N LYS A 15 34.73 8.81 33.69
CA LYS A 15 33.39 8.95 33.11
C LYS A 15 32.83 10.33 33.51
N GLY A 16 32.28 11.07 32.55
CA GLY A 16 31.51 12.28 32.83
C GLY A 16 30.19 11.93 33.53
N PRO A 17 29.54 12.89 34.22
CA PRO A 17 28.29 12.64 34.90
C PRO A 17 27.16 12.40 33.89
N ILE A 18 26.39 11.34 34.11
CA ILE A 18 25.07 11.16 33.50
C ILE A 18 24.15 12.20 34.15
N SER A 19 23.55 13.08 33.35
CA SER A 19 22.56 14.05 33.83
C SER A 19 21.17 13.39 33.85
N GLU A 20 20.94 12.58 34.87
CA GLU A 20 19.68 11.89 35.11
C GLU A 20 18.66 12.90 35.71
N VAL A 21 17.62 13.27 34.95
CA VAL A 21 16.55 14.14 35.43
C VAL A 21 15.39 13.26 35.94
N ILE A 22 15.49 12.85 37.20
CA ILE A 22 14.42 12.13 37.90
C ILE A 22 13.48 13.14 38.55
N LEU A 23 12.21 13.14 38.16
CA LEU A 23 11.14 13.87 38.83
C LEU A 23 10.16 12.88 39.48
N GLU A 24 10.48 12.46 40.71
CA GLU A 24 9.51 11.74 41.55
C GLU A 24 8.49 12.71 42.14
N ASN A 25 7.20 12.36 42.07
CA ASN A 25 6.16 12.98 42.88
C ASN A 25 5.23 11.88 43.42
N GLN A 26 4.81 11.99 44.68
CA GLN A 26 4.13 10.91 45.41
C GLN A 26 2.62 11.14 45.58
N ASN A 27 1.95 10.03 45.97
CA ASN A 27 0.57 9.90 46.48
C ASN A 27 -0.54 9.76 45.43
N GLU A 28 -1.58 8.94 45.64
CA GLU A 28 -1.83 7.88 46.64
C GLU A 28 -2.93 6.92 46.12
N ASN A 29 -2.98 5.72 46.70
CA ASN A 29 -4.00 4.66 46.58
C ASN A 29 -5.39 5.00 45.99
N MET A 30 -5.91 4.13 45.12
CA MET A 30 -7.34 3.76 45.04
C MET A 30 -7.51 2.29 44.60
N GLU A 31 -8.55 1.61 45.08
CA GLU A 31 -8.70 0.14 45.01
C GLU A 31 -9.23 -0.42 43.68
N TYR A 32 -8.87 -1.68 43.41
CA TYR A 32 -9.39 -2.48 42.30
C TYR A 32 -10.90 -2.77 42.40
N SER A 33 -11.63 -2.64 41.29
CA SER A 33 -12.88 -3.37 41.09
C SER A 33 -12.89 -4.09 39.74
N ARG A 34 -13.08 -5.43 39.77
CA ARG A 34 -13.14 -6.27 38.57
C ARG A 34 -14.55 -6.17 37.95
N ILE A 35 -14.65 -5.70 36.72
CA ILE A 35 -15.88 -5.80 35.92
C ILE A 35 -15.73 -6.96 34.94
N LYS A 36 -16.79 -7.77 34.80
CA LYS A 36 -16.81 -8.97 33.94
C LYS A 36 -17.29 -8.61 32.53
N LYS A 37 -16.66 -9.20 31.50
CA LYS A 37 -17.21 -9.24 30.14
C LYS A 37 -18.59 -9.94 30.13
N PRO A 38 -19.58 -9.46 29.37
CA PRO A 38 -20.74 -10.24 28.96
C PRO A 38 -20.45 -10.98 27.64
N GLU A 39 -20.73 -12.27 27.60
CA GLU A 39 -20.73 -13.07 26.36
C GLU A 39 -22.02 -12.81 25.57
N ILE A 40 -21.93 -12.64 24.25
CA ILE A 40 -23.09 -12.49 23.35
C ILE A 40 -23.25 -13.79 22.55
N PRO A 41 -24.38 -14.52 22.65
CA PRO A 41 -24.57 -15.77 21.92
C PRO A 41 -25.09 -15.55 20.50
N LEU A 42 -24.32 -16.03 19.54
CA LEU A 42 -24.65 -16.18 18.12
C LEU A 42 -26.02 -16.85 17.90
N LYS A 43 -26.87 -16.28 17.03
CA LYS A 43 -28.15 -16.88 16.63
C LYS A 43 -28.27 -17.07 15.11
N LEU A 44 -27.90 -18.28 14.70
CA LEU A 44 -28.23 -18.87 13.42
C LEU A 44 -29.77 -18.90 13.20
N ILE A 45 -30.25 -18.33 12.09
CA ILE A 45 -31.63 -18.55 11.60
C ILE A 45 -31.54 -19.09 10.17
N CYS A 46 -31.72 -20.40 10.05
CA CYS A 46 -31.92 -21.10 8.79
C CYS A 46 -33.39 -21.54 8.74
N THR A 47 -34.14 -21.21 7.68
CA THR A 47 -35.49 -21.76 7.47
C THR A 47 -35.79 -21.86 5.98
N MET A 48 -36.20 -23.06 5.57
CA MET A 48 -36.35 -23.49 4.18
C MET A 48 -37.70 -24.23 4.08
N LEU A 49 -38.56 -23.90 3.10
CA LEU A 49 -39.44 -24.86 2.36
C LEU A 49 -40.43 -24.19 1.36
N ILE A 50 -40.10 -24.28 0.07
CA ILE A 50 -40.82 -25.03 -1.01
C ILE A 50 -42.35 -25.25 -0.87
N LEU A 51 -43.15 -24.83 -1.88
CA LEU A 51 -44.14 -25.62 -2.70
C LEU A 51 -44.90 -24.72 -3.73
N VAL A 52 -45.52 -25.18 -4.84
CA VAL A 52 -44.96 -25.76 -6.09
C VAL A 52 -45.97 -25.66 -7.27
N CYS A 53 -45.50 -25.71 -8.54
CA CYS A 53 -46.24 -25.92 -9.82
C CYS A 53 -47.13 -24.81 -10.46
N SER A 54 -46.80 -24.45 -11.71
CA SER A 54 -47.55 -24.92 -12.90
C SER A 54 -46.72 -24.84 -14.19
N VAL A 55 -46.73 -25.90 -15.01
CA VAL A 55 -45.96 -25.99 -16.27
C VAL A 55 -46.74 -25.39 -17.44
N SER A 56 -46.06 -24.71 -18.35
CA SER A 56 -46.47 -24.58 -19.76
C SER A 56 -45.23 -24.57 -20.65
N CYS A 57 -45.37 -25.10 -21.86
CA CYS A 57 -44.26 -25.52 -22.71
C CYS A 57 -43.94 -24.46 -23.77
N ASP A 58 -42.68 -24.02 -23.80
CA ASP A 58 -41.95 -23.72 -25.04
C ASP A 58 -40.48 -24.09 -24.79
N GLN A 59 -39.83 -24.74 -25.76
CA GLN A 59 -38.46 -25.22 -25.64
C GLN A 59 -37.51 -24.20 -26.29
N VAL A 60 -37.05 -23.23 -25.49
CA VAL A 60 -35.83 -22.48 -25.80
C VAL A 60 -34.64 -23.37 -25.45
N PHE A 61 -33.62 -23.38 -26.30
CA PHE A 61 -32.39 -24.14 -26.10
C PHE A 61 -31.51 -23.35 -25.13
N ASP A 62 -31.35 -23.85 -23.91
CA ASP A 62 -30.52 -23.25 -22.86
C ASP A 62 -29.18 -24.01 -22.79
N PRO A 63 -28.04 -23.39 -23.16
CA PRO A 63 -26.72 -24.04 -23.12
C PRO A 63 -26.12 -24.12 -21.70
N PHE A 64 -26.65 -23.41 -20.70
CA PHE A 64 -26.01 -23.24 -19.37
C PHE A 64 -26.38 -24.30 -18.32
N SER A 65 -26.79 -25.50 -18.75
CA SER A 65 -27.21 -26.57 -17.81
C SER A 65 -26.05 -27.42 -17.23
N THR A 66 -25.08 -26.78 -16.57
CA THR A 66 -24.06 -27.46 -15.73
C THR A 66 -23.89 -26.80 -14.37
N GLU A 67 -24.14 -27.58 -13.31
CA GLU A 67 -23.89 -27.35 -11.87
C GLU A 67 -24.38 -26.01 -11.26
N LYS A 68 -25.25 -26.11 -10.25
CA LYS A 68 -25.97 -24.99 -9.59
C LYS A 68 -25.11 -23.97 -8.84
N ASN A 69 -23.78 -24.09 -8.87
CA ASN A 69 -22.87 -23.15 -8.23
C ASN A 69 -22.25 -22.17 -9.22
N ASN A 70 -22.17 -22.49 -10.52
CA ASN A 70 -21.48 -21.63 -11.50
C ASN A 70 -22.30 -20.39 -11.87
N GLY A 71 -23.64 -20.51 -11.91
CA GLY A 71 -24.53 -19.41 -12.31
C GLY A 71 -24.55 -18.23 -11.33
N THR A 72 -24.26 -18.43 -10.04
CA THR A 72 -24.16 -17.32 -9.08
C THR A 72 -22.88 -16.51 -9.30
N ILE A 73 -21.75 -17.21 -9.49
CA ILE A 73 -20.43 -16.61 -9.72
C ILE A 73 -20.46 -15.75 -10.99
N ILE A 74 -21.04 -16.27 -12.08
CA ILE A 74 -21.21 -15.53 -13.34
C ILE A 74 -22.08 -14.28 -13.14
N SER A 75 -23.19 -14.37 -12.37
CA SER A 75 -24.06 -13.20 -12.14
C SER A 75 -23.46 -12.13 -11.22
N GLU A 76 -22.47 -12.48 -10.38
CA GLU A 76 -21.74 -11.53 -9.55
C GLU A 76 -20.55 -10.92 -10.30
N SER A 77 -20.01 -11.61 -11.31
CA SER A 77 -18.90 -11.12 -12.15
C SER A 77 -19.34 -10.38 -13.43
N GLU A 78 -20.58 -10.56 -13.89
CA GLU A 78 -21.20 -9.78 -14.98
C GLU A 78 -21.04 -8.26 -14.81
N SER A 79 -21.04 -7.78 -13.56
CA SER A 79 -20.69 -6.40 -13.21
C SER A 79 -20.04 -6.34 -11.83
N TYR A 80 -18.72 -6.50 -11.77
CA TYR A 80 -17.98 -6.42 -10.51
C TYR A 80 -17.77 -4.97 -10.04
N HIS A 81 -18.11 -4.69 -8.79
CA HIS A 81 -17.96 -3.39 -8.14
C HIS A 81 -17.71 -3.56 -6.65
N LEU A 82 -16.61 -2.99 -6.17
CA LEU A 82 -16.27 -2.83 -4.76
C LEU A 82 -15.86 -1.37 -4.57
N SER A 83 -16.46 -0.63 -3.63
CA SER A 83 -15.98 0.73 -3.29
C SER A 83 -14.96 0.67 -2.15
N VAL A 84 -14.18 1.75 -1.97
CA VAL A 84 -13.25 1.85 -0.83
C VAL A 84 -14.01 1.73 0.50
N ALA A 85 -15.23 2.29 0.58
CA ALA A 85 -16.05 2.19 1.78
C ALA A 85 -16.51 0.74 2.05
N ASP A 86 -16.90 -0.02 1.02
CA ASP A 86 -17.31 -1.41 1.17
C ASP A 86 -16.12 -2.32 1.55
N ALA A 87 -14.92 -2.05 1.04
CA ALA A 87 -13.70 -2.78 1.41
C ALA A 87 -13.23 -2.43 2.84
N MET A 88 -13.33 -1.17 3.26
CA MET A 88 -12.98 -0.74 4.61
C MET A 88 -13.91 -1.34 5.69
N ASP A 89 -15.14 -1.72 5.36
CA ASP A 89 -16.07 -2.39 6.30
C ASP A 89 -15.59 -3.82 6.71
N GLU A 90 -14.67 -4.45 5.95
CA GLU A 90 -14.07 -5.75 6.27
C GLU A 90 -12.65 -5.64 6.88
N ASN A 91 -12.00 -4.46 6.77
CA ASN A 91 -10.68 -4.19 7.35
C ASN A 91 -10.77 -3.79 8.84
N CYS A 92 -9.65 -3.86 9.56
CA CYS A 92 -9.63 -3.50 10.98
C CYS A 92 -9.72 -1.98 11.21
N GLU A 93 -10.41 -1.58 12.29
CA GLU A 93 -10.49 -0.17 12.71
C GLU A 93 -9.09 0.43 12.92
N ASP A 94 -8.90 1.69 12.50
CA ASP A 94 -7.66 2.43 12.70
C ASP A 94 -7.50 2.96 14.15
N HIS A 95 -6.30 3.41 14.50
CA HIS A 95 -5.99 3.91 15.84
C HIS A 95 -6.37 5.39 16.09
N GLU A 96 -6.99 6.10 15.15
CA GLU A 96 -7.31 7.52 15.28
C GLU A 96 -8.41 7.77 16.34
N ALA A 97 -8.19 8.70 17.26
CA ALA A 97 -9.14 9.03 18.32
C ALA A 97 -9.37 10.53 18.48
N GLU A 98 -10.61 10.91 18.86
CA GLU A 98 -10.98 12.30 19.11
C GLU A 98 -10.05 12.93 20.17
N GLY A 99 -9.32 13.97 19.77
CA GLY A 99 -8.42 14.71 20.65
C GLY A 99 -6.96 14.27 20.62
N ASP A 100 -6.58 13.27 19.81
CA ASP A 100 -5.18 12.84 19.60
C ASP A 100 -4.25 14.02 19.25
N GLU A 101 -4.71 14.91 18.37
CA GLU A 101 -3.96 16.10 17.93
C GLU A 101 -4.03 17.28 18.91
N THR A 102 -4.82 17.19 19.98
CA THR A 102 -5.11 18.32 20.87
C THR A 102 -4.30 18.26 22.16
N TRP A 103 -3.72 19.40 22.57
CA TRP A 103 -3.00 19.52 23.85
C TRP A 103 -3.27 20.86 24.53
N ASP A 104 -3.14 20.90 25.85
CA ASP A 104 -3.16 22.16 26.60
C ASP A 104 -1.76 22.77 26.59
N SER A 105 -1.61 23.92 25.93
CA SER A 105 -0.35 24.68 25.85
C SER A 105 0.16 25.19 27.21
N ASN A 106 -0.66 25.16 28.26
CA ASN A 106 -0.24 25.49 29.63
C ASN A 106 0.36 24.29 30.39
N HIS A 107 0.15 23.07 29.89
CA HIS A 107 0.61 21.81 30.49
C HIS A 107 1.56 21.03 29.56
N VAL A 108 2.16 21.69 28.57
CA VAL A 108 3.17 21.12 27.69
C VAL A 108 4.55 21.14 28.35
N THR A 109 5.30 20.04 28.23
CA THR A 109 6.68 19.95 28.70
C THR A 109 7.63 20.41 27.59
N HIS A 110 8.45 21.43 27.85
CA HIS A 110 9.44 21.90 26.87
C HIS A 110 10.73 21.08 26.94
N ILE A 111 11.16 20.54 25.79
CA ILE A 111 12.43 19.84 25.63
C ILE A 111 13.30 20.62 24.63
N SER A 112 14.41 21.17 25.11
CA SER A 112 15.50 21.61 24.23
C SER A 112 16.44 20.43 24.03
N LEU A 113 16.60 19.97 22.80
CA LEU A 113 17.49 18.88 22.45
C LEU A 113 18.95 19.27 22.72
N GLN A 114 19.65 18.41 23.47
CA GLN A 114 21.05 18.56 23.86
C GLN A 114 21.62 17.21 24.35
N GLY A 115 22.93 17.02 24.23
CA GLY A 115 23.59 15.76 24.61
C GLY A 115 23.47 14.69 23.52
N ASN A 116 23.42 13.42 23.92
CA ASN A 116 23.43 12.26 23.02
C ASN A 116 22.15 11.43 23.06
N THR A 117 21.37 11.49 24.14
CA THR A 117 20.13 10.71 24.27
C THR A 117 19.13 11.50 25.09
N VAL A 118 17.91 11.62 24.59
CA VAL A 118 16.76 12.17 25.30
C VAL A 118 15.73 11.07 25.40
N THR A 119 15.22 10.78 26.60
CA THR A 119 14.24 9.71 26.80
C THR A 119 13.01 10.22 27.51
N ILE A 120 11.85 10.01 26.89
CA ILE A 120 10.52 10.26 27.45
C ILE A 120 10.04 8.96 28.11
N LYS A 121 9.78 9.02 29.41
CA LYS A 121 9.36 7.86 30.24
C LYS A 121 7.88 7.91 30.67
N ASN A 122 7.17 8.97 30.33
CA ASN A 122 5.78 9.19 30.74
C ASN A 122 4.92 9.61 29.55
N ALA A 123 3.62 9.33 29.66
CA ALA A 123 2.61 9.92 28.79
C ALA A 123 2.49 11.44 29.03
N GLY A 124 2.09 12.18 28.00
CA GLY A 124 2.01 13.64 28.08
C GLY A 124 2.22 14.33 26.75
N SER A 125 2.44 15.65 26.79
CA SER A 125 2.68 16.47 25.60
C SER A 125 4.00 17.21 25.72
N TYR A 126 4.83 17.08 24.69
CA TYR A 126 6.23 17.52 24.68
C TYR A 126 6.47 18.45 23.50
N LEU A 127 6.80 19.71 23.76
CA LEU A 127 7.24 20.65 22.73
C LEU A 127 8.77 20.57 22.61
N ILE A 128 9.23 20.02 21.49
CA ILE A 128 10.62 19.64 21.25
C ILE A 128 11.23 20.56 20.21
N SER A 129 12.40 21.11 20.48
CA SER A 129 13.16 21.96 19.54
C SER A 129 14.67 21.81 19.70
N GLY A 130 15.43 22.21 18.68
CA GLY A 130 16.89 22.21 18.69
C GLY A 130 17.52 20.97 18.03
N THR A 131 18.79 20.69 18.35
CA THR A 131 19.61 19.74 17.59
C THR A 131 20.27 18.66 18.46
N LEU A 132 20.22 17.41 18.00
CA LEU A 132 21.17 16.35 18.37
C LEU A 132 22.05 16.04 17.16
N GLU A 133 23.34 16.34 17.24
CA GLU A 133 24.31 16.15 16.13
C GLU A 133 24.74 14.67 15.96
N ASP A 134 24.72 13.90 17.06
CA ASP A 134 24.97 12.46 17.09
C ASP A 134 24.28 11.86 18.32
N GLY A 135 22.97 11.65 18.21
CA GLY A 135 22.11 11.22 19.31
C GLY A 135 20.68 10.86 18.91
N GLN A 136 19.93 10.34 19.88
CA GLN A 136 18.62 9.72 19.68
C GLN A 136 17.57 10.30 20.63
N LEU A 137 16.33 10.44 20.13
CA LEU A 137 15.14 10.66 20.95
C LEU A 137 14.40 9.32 21.14
N ILE A 138 14.16 8.93 22.39
CA ILE A 138 13.52 7.66 22.74
C ILE A 138 12.19 7.92 23.46
N VAL A 139 11.14 7.20 23.10
CA VAL A 139 9.91 7.06 23.90
C VAL A 139 9.88 5.63 24.47
N ASP A 140 9.87 5.50 25.78
CA ASP A 140 9.73 4.22 26.51
C ASP A 140 8.93 4.49 27.77
N THR A 141 7.61 4.56 27.62
CA THR A 141 6.66 4.79 28.70
C THR A 141 5.80 3.56 28.97
N LYS A 142 5.54 3.31 30.25
CA LYS A 142 4.64 2.24 30.73
C LYS A 142 3.24 2.74 31.04
N ASP A 143 2.99 4.01 30.76
CA ASP A 143 1.69 4.64 30.96
C ASP A 143 0.78 4.24 29.79
N ASN A 144 -0.37 3.61 30.09
CA ASN A 144 -1.44 3.38 29.11
C ASN A 144 -2.14 4.72 28.83
N ALA A 145 -1.46 5.57 28.07
CA ALA A 145 -1.91 6.89 27.63
C ALA A 145 -1.00 7.44 26.52
N ILE A 146 -1.57 8.30 25.68
CA ILE A 146 -0.91 8.95 24.54
C ILE A 146 0.33 9.78 24.92
N VAL A 147 1.38 9.66 24.09
CA VAL A 147 2.52 10.59 24.04
C VAL A 147 2.37 11.49 22.81
N ARG A 148 2.38 12.82 23.01
CA ARG A 148 2.39 13.81 21.91
C ARG A 148 3.76 14.45 21.79
N LEU A 149 4.39 14.31 20.63
CA LEU A 149 5.68 14.92 20.29
C LEU A 149 5.46 16.09 19.33
N ILE A 150 5.33 17.31 19.85
CA ILE A 150 5.22 18.52 19.04
C ILE A 150 6.62 18.92 18.59
N LEU A 151 6.94 18.73 17.31
CA LEU A 151 8.26 19.01 16.74
C LEU A 151 8.30 20.43 16.15
N ASP A 152 9.07 21.30 16.78
CA ASP A 152 9.31 22.69 16.38
C ASP A 152 10.79 22.90 16.05
N ASN A 153 11.13 22.74 14.76
CA ASN A 153 12.49 22.94 14.23
C ASN A 153 13.52 22.01 14.90
N VAL A 154 13.18 20.71 14.93
CA VAL A 154 14.01 19.62 15.43
C VAL A 154 14.99 19.13 14.37
N ASN A 155 16.25 18.95 14.71
CA ASN A 155 17.22 18.23 13.86
C ASN A 155 17.92 17.14 14.67
N ILE A 156 17.71 15.87 14.31
CA ILE A 156 18.33 14.73 14.98
C ILE A 156 19.09 13.91 13.94
N SER A 157 20.40 13.78 14.15
CA SER A 157 21.26 12.82 13.48
C SER A 157 21.76 11.81 14.51
N CYS A 158 21.67 10.51 14.21
CA CYS A 158 22.16 9.42 15.08
C CYS A 158 23.07 8.50 14.27
N SER A 159 24.37 8.43 14.52
CA SER A 159 25.29 7.65 13.65
C SER A 159 25.25 6.12 13.87
N TRP A 160 24.51 5.66 14.88
CA TRP A 160 24.61 4.30 15.44
C TRP A 160 23.26 3.62 15.71
N SER A 161 22.13 4.29 15.44
CA SER A 161 20.76 3.76 15.59
C SER A 161 19.77 4.71 14.88
N ALA A 162 18.47 4.51 15.09
CA ALA A 162 17.40 5.42 14.65
C ALA A 162 17.57 6.83 15.25
N ALA A 163 17.05 7.85 14.56
CA ALA A 163 16.99 9.21 15.09
C ALA A 163 15.89 9.34 16.16
N VAL A 164 14.72 8.76 15.88
CA VAL A 164 13.61 8.64 16.84
C VAL A 164 13.23 7.17 16.97
N TYR A 165 13.21 6.69 18.21
CA TYR A 165 12.85 5.31 18.54
C TYR A 165 11.73 5.30 19.60
N ILE A 166 10.53 4.89 19.20
CA ILE A 166 9.43 4.60 20.10
C ILE A 166 9.51 3.11 20.44
N ALA A 167 10.02 2.83 21.63
CA ALA A 167 10.29 1.48 22.13
C ALA A 167 9.12 0.90 22.94
N ASN A 168 8.35 1.77 23.61
CA ASN A 168 7.06 1.44 24.21
C ASN A 168 6.22 2.71 24.48
N ALA A 169 4.96 2.69 24.07
CA ALA A 169 3.89 3.62 24.43
C ALA A 169 2.52 2.95 24.21
N GLU A 170 1.41 3.55 24.65
CA GLU A 170 0.08 3.12 24.19
C GLU A 170 -0.16 3.52 22.71
N LYS A 171 0.30 4.73 22.36
CA LYS A 171 0.28 5.35 21.04
C LYS A 171 1.12 6.62 21.07
N VAL A 172 1.77 6.95 19.96
CA VAL A 172 2.51 8.21 19.79
C VAL A 172 1.93 9.05 18.67
N VAL A 173 1.72 10.34 18.94
CA VAL A 173 1.29 11.31 17.93
C VAL A 173 2.38 12.36 17.76
N ILE A 174 3.03 12.37 16.59
CA ILE A 174 4.01 13.36 16.17
C ILE A 174 3.27 14.52 15.51
N ILE A 175 3.40 15.72 16.07
CA ILE A 175 2.73 16.93 15.60
C ILE A 175 3.79 17.87 15.03
N LEU A 176 3.83 18.01 13.71
CA LEU A 176 4.72 18.92 12.99
C LEU A 176 4.19 20.36 13.15
N ALA A 177 4.83 21.14 14.01
CA ALA A 177 4.37 22.50 14.32
C ALA A 177 4.34 23.40 13.07
N ASP A 178 3.42 24.37 13.04
CA ASP A 178 3.25 25.26 11.88
C ASP A 178 4.56 25.94 11.46
N GLU A 179 4.79 26.00 10.14
CA GLU A 179 6.02 26.52 9.49
C GLU A 179 7.35 25.83 9.88
N SER A 180 7.34 24.88 10.80
CA SER A 180 8.55 24.20 11.29
C SER A 180 9.22 23.34 10.22
N LYS A 181 10.53 23.11 10.39
CA LYS A 181 11.33 22.24 9.53
C LYS A 181 12.08 21.23 10.39
N ASN A 182 11.59 20.01 10.40
CA ASN A 182 12.11 18.92 11.20
C ASN A 182 12.94 17.97 10.33
N GLN A 183 14.05 17.46 10.85
CA GLN A 183 14.96 16.56 10.15
C GLN A 183 15.39 15.39 11.04
N LEU A 184 15.26 14.17 10.53
CA LEU A 184 15.63 12.91 11.17
C LEU A 184 16.59 12.15 10.25
N ILE A 185 17.77 11.77 10.76
CA ILE A 185 18.82 11.06 10.02
C ILE A 185 19.39 9.97 10.94
N ASP A 186 19.41 8.72 10.48
CA ASP A 186 20.00 7.59 11.21
C ASP A 186 21.41 7.22 10.73
N GLY A 187 21.95 6.14 11.28
CA GLY A 187 23.25 5.61 10.94
C GLY A 187 23.21 4.74 9.69
N THR A 188 24.37 4.44 9.10
CA THR A 188 24.51 3.39 8.07
C THR A 188 24.66 1.99 8.67
N SER A 189 24.57 1.87 9.99
CA SER A 189 24.78 0.64 10.76
C SER A 189 24.25 0.84 12.18
N TYR A 190 23.43 -0.09 12.67
CA TYR A 190 22.82 0.03 13.99
C TYR A 190 23.56 -0.78 15.06
N VAL A 191 23.50 -0.29 16.30
CA VAL A 191 23.93 -0.97 17.52
C VAL A 191 22.68 -1.32 18.32
N PHE A 192 22.29 -2.59 18.27
CA PHE A 192 21.11 -3.11 18.96
C PHE A 192 21.38 -3.35 20.45
N GLU A 193 20.35 -3.23 21.28
CA GLU A 193 20.45 -3.57 22.72
C GLU A 193 20.59 -5.08 22.96
N GLU A 194 19.95 -5.90 22.11
CA GLU A 194 20.01 -7.36 22.17
C GLU A 194 20.90 -7.94 21.06
N GLU A 195 21.68 -8.98 21.39
CA GLU A 195 22.59 -9.63 20.45
C GLU A 195 21.80 -10.41 19.38
N GLY A 196 21.88 -9.95 18.13
CA GLY A 196 21.12 -10.51 17.01
C GLY A 196 19.72 -9.92 16.83
N GLY A 197 19.39 -8.84 17.54
CA GLY A 197 18.21 -8.04 17.22
C GLY A 197 18.31 -7.34 15.87
N ASP A 198 17.16 -6.96 15.35
CA ASP A 198 16.90 -6.30 14.06
C ASP A 198 16.16 -4.96 14.22
N GLU A 199 15.73 -4.62 15.44
CA GLU A 199 14.94 -3.42 15.75
C GLU A 199 15.71 -2.43 16.67
N PRO A 200 15.61 -1.11 16.44
CA PRO A 200 14.84 -0.44 15.39
C PRO A 200 15.43 -0.65 13.98
N ASN A 201 14.62 -0.58 12.93
CA ASN A 201 15.07 -0.70 11.53
C ASN A 201 14.75 0.53 10.66
N ALA A 202 14.33 1.65 11.26
CA ALA A 202 13.98 2.87 10.53
C ALA A 202 14.50 4.13 11.22
N ALA A 203 14.74 5.20 10.45
CA ALA A 203 15.19 6.47 11.03
C ALA A 203 14.16 7.12 11.97
N LEU A 204 12.88 6.90 11.70
CA LEU A 204 11.78 7.01 12.66
C LEU A 204 11.14 5.63 12.81
N PHE A 205 11.37 4.96 13.95
CA PHE A 205 10.86 3.61 14.21
C PHE A 205 9.90 3.60 15.40
N SER A 206 8.78 2.88 15.28
CA SER A 206 7.81 2.67 16.35
C SER A 206 7.45 1.20 16.55
N LYS A 207 7.45 0.76 17.81
CA LYS A 207 6.94 -0.56 18.22
C LYS A 207 5.44 -0.60 18.48
N ASP A 208 4.83 0.56 18.67
CA ASP A 208 3.41 0.75 18.97
C ASP A 208 2.80 1.75 17.96
N ASP A 209 1.47 1.93 17.96
CA ASP A 209 0.75 2.82 17.03
C ASP A 209 1.35 4.24 16.89
N LEU A 210 1.47 4.70 15.64
CA LEU A 210 2.09 5.98 15.28
C LEU A 210 1.18 6.84 14.39
N THR A 211 0.82 8.03 14.85
CA THR A 211 0.26 9.11 14.00
C THR A 211 1.32 10.19 13.73
N ILE A 212 1.41 10.67 12.49
CA ILE A 212 2.17 11.87 12.12
C ILE A 212 1.19 12.89 11.54
N CYS A 213 1.19 14.12 12.03
CA CYS A 213 0.25 15.15 11.58
C CYS A 213 0.75 16.59 11.70
N GLY A 214 -0.05 17.56 11.24
CA GLY A 214 0.20 18.99 11.39
C GLY A 214 0.94 19.64 10.21
N SER A 215 0.84 20.97 10.08
CA SER A 215 1.22 21.68 8.84
C SER A 215 2.73 21.89 8.60
N GLY A 216 3.57 21.45 9.54
CA GLY A 216 5.02 21.54 9.43
C GLY A 216 5.64 20.61 8.38
N ARG A 217 6.96 20.70 8.23
CA ARG A 217 7.75 19.83 7.35
C ARG A 217 8.54 18.79 8.15
N LEU A 218 8.58 17.56 7.64
CA LEU A 218 9.44 16.49 8.13
C LEU A 218 10.33 15.97 6.98
N SER A 219 11.65 15.95 7.18
CA SER A 219 12.58 15.27 6.29
C SER A 219 13.21 14.09 7.00
N VAL A 220 13.02 12.88 6.48
CA VAL A 220 13.57 11.64 7.03
C VAL A 220 14.60 11.07 6.06
N LYS A 221 15.70 10.57 6.61
CA LYS A 221 16.75 9.87 5.86
C LYS A 221 17.12 8.57 6.56
N GLY A 222 16.59 7.46 6.04
CA GLY A 222 16.98 6.10 6.37
C GLY A 222 18.22 5.70 5.57
N ASN A 223 19.34 5.55 6.25
CA ASN A 223 20.65 5.17 5.73
C ASN A 223 21.00 3.72 6.10
N TYR A 224 20.29 3.14 7.06
CA TYR A 224 20.42 1.75 7.45
C TYR A 224 19.47 0.85 6.67
N ASN A 225 18.16 1.09 6.78
CA ASN A 225 17.11 0.36 6.10
C ASN A 225 15.97 1.33 5.73
N ASP A 226 14.91 1.38 6.53
CA ASP A 226 13.69 2.12 6.24
C ASP A 226 13.79 3.61 6.58
N GLY A 227 12.93 4.42 5.95
CA GLY A 227 12.72 5.80 6.35
C GLY A 227 11.89 5.91 7.64
N ILE A 228 10.62 5.54 7.56
CA ILE A 228 9.64 5.55 8.65
C ILE A 228 9.05 4.14 8.74
N ALA A 229 9.05 3.52 9.92
CA ALA A 229 8.40 2.22 10.12
C ALA A 229 7.65 2.12 11.46
N GLY A 230 6.41 1.63 11.42
CA GLY A 230 5.65 1.17 12.58
C GLY A 230 5.45 -0.35 12.54
N LYS A 231 5.55 -1.00 13.71
CA LYS A 231 5.25 -2.43 13.90
C LYS A 231 3.75 -2.74 14.01
N ASP A 232 2.97 -1.73 14.37
CA ASP A 232 1.51 -1.72 14.38
C ASP A 232 1.01 -0.74 13.28
N GLY A 233 -0.03 0.06 13.55
CA GLY A 233 -0.60 1.01 12.60
C GLY A 233 0.23 2.27 12.40
N VAL A 234 0.22 2.81 11.17
CA VAL A 234 0.76 4.15 10.85
C VAL A 234 -0.29 5.00 10.14
N ILE A 235 -0.58 6.17 10.71
CA ILE A 235 -1.48 7.18 10.12
C ILE A 235 -0.67 8.44 9.84
N ILE A 236 -0.74 8.97 8.62
CA ILE A 236 -0.19 10.27 8.25
C ILE A 236 -1.35 11.17 7.82
N LYS A 237 -1.54 12.27 8.55
CA LYS A 237 -2.70 13.15 8.39
C LYS A 237 -2.28 14.61 8.39
N ASP A 238 -2.46 15.29 7.27
CA ASP A 238 -1.85 16.59 6.98
C ASP A 238 -0.31 16.58 7.05
N GLY A 239 0.30 17.64 6.52
CA GLY A 239 1.74 17.87 6.63
C GLY A 239 2.54 17.45 5.40
N ILE A 240 3.81 17.88 5.40
CA ILE A 240 4.68 17.83 4.22
C ILE A 240 5.90 16.96 4.57
N ILE A 241 5.96 15.74 4.04
CA ILE A 241 6.95 14.73 4.41
C ILE A 241 7.83 14.37 3.22
N LYS A 242 9.14 14.45 3.40
CA LYS A 242 10.13 13.93 2.43
C LYS A 242 10.95 12.81 3.04
N VAL A 243 10.90 11.62 2.46
CA VAL A 243 11.65 10.45 2.88
C VAL A 243 12.70 10.07 1.83
N ASN A 244 13.90 9.69 2.27
CA ASN A 244 14.87 8.98 1.44
C ASN A 244 15.33 7.76 2.24
N ALA A 245 15.13 6.55 1.73
CA ALA A 245 15.44 5.28 2.39
C ALA A 245 16.44 4.45 1.57
N VAL A 246 17.14 3.52 2.22
CA VAL A 246 17.99 2.53 1.56
C VAL A 246 17.19 1.28 1.19
N ASP A 247 16.22 0.92 2.04
CA ASP A 247 15.22 -0.11 1.80
C ASP A 247 13.85 0.58 1.60
N ASP A 248 12.84 0.26 2.42
CA ASP A 248 11.47 0.75 2.24
C ASP A 248 11.27 2.21 2.73
N GLY A 249 10.45 2.98 2.02
CA GLY A 249 10.22 4.39 2.34
C GLY A 249 9.41 4.61 3.62
N ILE A 250 8.14 4.24 3.58
CA ILE A 250 7.20 4.34 4.71
C ILE A 250 6.49 3.00 4.90
N ARG A 251 6.67 2.38 6.07
CA ARG A 251 6.03 1.11 6.45
C ARG A 251 5.06 1.31 7.62
N GLY A 252 3.81 0.91 7.44
CA GLY A 252 2.87 0.69 8.55
C GLY A 252 2.45 -0.76 8.52
N LYS A 253 3.02 -1.60 9.38
CA LYS A 253 2.92 -3.05 9.23
C LYS A 253 1.48 -3.55 9.27
N ASP A 254 0.70 -3.10 10.26
CA ASP A 254 -0.73 -3.45 10.34
C ASP A 254 -1.58 -2.69 9.32
N TYR A 255 -1.26 -1.42 9.08
CA TYR A 255 -1.84 -0.58 8.03
C TYR A 255 -1.05 0.71 7.84
N LEU A 256 -1.16 1.31 6.66
CA LEU A 256 -0.71 2.67 6.37
C LEU A 256 -1.87 3.51 5.82
N ILE A 257 -2.24 4.57 6.54
CA ILE A 257 -3.36 5.45 6.14
C ILE A 257 -2.87 6.87 5.88
N LEU A 258 -3.24 7.43 4.72
CA LEU A 258 -2.81 8.74 4.23
C LEU A 258 -4.01 9.68 4.04
N LYS A 259 -4.12 10.70 4.89
CA LYS A 259 -5.24 11.66 4.95
C LYS A 259 -4.76 13.08 4.65
N ASN A 260 -5.10 13.64 3.48
CA ASN A 260 -4.72 14.99 3.02
C ASN A 260 -3.21 15.30 3.10
N VAL A 261 -2.37 14.42 2.54
CA VAL A 261 -0.91 14.49 2.70
C VAL A 261 -0.18 15.23 1.55
N ASP A 262 1.06 15.66 1.77
CA ASP A 262 2.02 16.08 0.72
C ASP A 262 3.32 15.29 0.96
N ILE A 263 3.49 14.18 0.23
CA ILE A 263 4.57 13.21 0.46
C ILE A 263 5.45 13.05 -0.78
N GLN A 264 6.77 13.10 -0.56
CA GLN A 264 7.76 12.65 -1.53
C GLN A 264 8.65 11.54 -0.93
N VAL A 265 8.69 10.38 -1.59
CA VAL A 265 9.53 9.23 -1.21
C VAL A 265 10.58 8.95 -2.27
N THR A 266 11.80 8.63 -1.83
CA THR A 266 12.78 7.93 -2.65
C THR A 266 13.30 6.71 -1.88
N ALA A 267 13.00 5.50 -2.35
CA ALA A 267 13.29 4.24 -1.69
C ALA A 267 14.20 3.34 -2.54
N GLY A 268 14.97 2.45 -1.90
CA GLY A 268 15.73 1.41 -2.59
C GLY A 268 14.98 0.09 -2.68
N GLY A 269 14.15 -0.19 -1.68
CA GLY A 269 13.07 -1.18 -1.71
C GLY A 269 11.76 -0.52 -2.16
N ASP A 270 10.67 -0.83 -1.47
CA ASP A 270 9.32 -0.37 -1.78
C ASP A 270 9.10 1.10 -1.33
N GLY A 271 8.27 1.85 -2.05
CA GLY A 271 7.98 3.25 -1.69
C GLY A 271 7.14 3.38 -0.43
N MET A 272 5.99 2.71 -0.41
CA MET A 272 5.06 2.64 0.72
C MET A 272 4.60 1.20 0.92
N LYS A 273 4.46 0.78 2.18
CA LYS A 273 4.30 -0.64 2.53
C LYS A 273 3.39 -0.89 3.73
N SER A 274 2.58 -1.93 3.62
CA SER A 274 1.96 -2.63 4.73
C SER A 274 2.15 -4.14 4.50
N ASP A 275 2.61 -4.85 5.54
CA ASP A 275 3.24 -6.17 5.41
C ASP A 275 2.92 -7.13 6.57
N GLU A 276 1.73 -7.00 7.16
CA GLU A 276 1.15 -7.99 8.05
C GLU A 276 0.48 -9.13 7.26
N ASP A 277 0.90 -10.37 7.50
CA ASP A 277 0.51 -11.57 6.74
C ASP A 277 -0.19 -12.67 7.59
N GLU A 278 -0.40 -12.47 8.90
CA GLU A 278 -1.13 -13.41 9.77
C GLU A 278 -2.62 -13.06 9.94
N ASP A 279 -2.99 -11.77 9.92
CA ASP A 279 -4.38 -11.28 10.02
C ASP A 279 -4.83 -10.54 8.74
N VAL A 280 -5.75 -11.15 7.99
CA VAL A 280 -6.27 -10.63 6.71
C VAL A 280 -7.09 -9.33 6.82
N THR A 281 -7.42 -8.88 8.03
CA THR A 281 -8.07 -7.56 8.27
C THR A 281 -7.05 -6.44 8.43
N LYS A 282 -5.75 -6.77 8.40
CA LYS A 282 -4.58 -5.89 8.43
C LYS A 282 -3.77 -6.09 7.14
N GLY A 283 -2.63 -5.41 7.02
CA GLY A 283 -1.79 -5.41 5.82
C GLY A 283 -2.24 -4.41 4.75
N TYR A 284 -3.17 -3.49 5.08
CA TYR A 284 -3.83 -2.62 4.12
C TYR A 284 -3.19 -1.23 4.00
N ILE A 285 -3.35 -0.60 2.83
CA ILE A 285 -2.99 0.80 2.59
C ILE A 285 -4.23 1.57 2.13
N LEU A 286 -4.58 2.64 2.85
CA LEU A 286 -5.68 3.54 2.50
C LEU A 286 -5.14 4.94 2.16
N VAL A 287 -5.40 5.38 0.93
CA VAL A 287 -5.19 6.76 0.48
C VAL A 287 -6.53 7.48 0.42
N GLU A 288 -6.83 8.32 1.40
CA GLU A 288 -8.05 9.14 1.38
C GLU A 288 -7.90 10.33 0.43
N SER A 289 -6.75 11.04 0.51
CA SER A 289 -6.41 12.18 -0.34
C SER A 289 -4.98 12.66 -0.10
N GLY A 290 -4.42 13.40 -1.08
CA GLY A 290 -3.13 14.08 -0.93
C GLY A 290 -2.43 14.29 -2.27
N ILE A 291 -1.16 14.73 -2.19
CA ILE A 291 -0.18 14.70 -3.26
C ILE A 291 0.90 13.69 -2.86
N ILE A 292 1.16 12.70 -3.70
CA ILE A 292 2.10 11.59 -3.43
C ILE A 292 3.02 11.42 -4.63
N ASP A 293 4.33 11.58 -4.42
CA ASP A 293 5.40 11.42 -5.41
C ASP A 293 6.40 10.35 -4.93
N ILE A 294 6.45 9.20 -5.60
CA ILE A 294 7.26 8.04 -5.20
C ILE A 294 8.23 7.65 -6.31
N ALA A 295 9.51 7.55 -5.95
CA ALA A 295 10.52 6.85 -6.74
C ALA A 295 11.06 5.65 -5.93
N SER A 296 10.82 4.41 -6.38
CA SER A 296 11.22 3.18 -5.68
C SER A 296 12.13 2.27 -6.52
N GLY A 297 12.86 1.39 -5.84
CA GLY A 297 13.60 0.30 -6.49
C GLY A 297 12.75 -0.97 -6.63
N GLY A 298 11.92 -1.26 -5.62
CA GLY A 298 10.85 -2.26 -5.64
C GLY A 298 9.50 -1.65 -6.05
N ASP A 299 8.41 -2.18 -5.48
CA ASP A 299 7.04 -1.70 -5.75
C ASP A 299 6.87 -0.24 -5.28
N ALA A 300 6.08 0.59 -5.98
CA ALA A 300 5.90 1.96 -5.51
C ALA A 300 4.95 2.04 -4.30
N ILE A 301 3.85 1.28 -4.32
CA ILE A 301 2.96 1.06 -3.17
C ILE A 301 2.59 -0.43 -3.09
N LYS A 302 2.91 -1.09 -1.98
CA LYS A 302 2.60 -2.51 -1.72
C LYS A 302 1.76 -2.69 -0.46
N ALA A 303 0.57 -3.28 -0.59
CA ALA A 303 -0.22 -3.83 0.50
C ALA A 303 -0.16 -5.37 0.51
N GLU A 304 -0.19 -5.99 1.68
CA GLU A 304 -0.27 -7.45 1.85
C GLU A 304 -1.73 -7.95 1.90
N SER A 305 -2.70 -7.04 2.09
CA SER A 305 -4.12 -7.29 1.85
C SER A 305 -4.65 -6.32 0.79
N ASP A 306 -5.21 -5.19 1.23
CA ASP A 306 -5.97 -4.25 0.39
C ASP A 306 -5.20 -2.96 0.13
N LEU A 307 -5.29 -2.44 -1.10
CA LEU A 307 -4.81 -1.13 -1.48
C LEU A 307 -5.97 -0.29 -2.02
N LEU A 308 -6.34 0.73 -1.26
CA LEU A 308 -7.59 1.46 -1.38
C LEU A 308 -7.32 2.95 -1.64
N VAL A 309 -7.81 3.49 -2.75
CA VAL A 309 -7.60 4.88 -3.17
C VAL A 309 -8.95 5.58 -3.34
N SER A 310 -9.26 6.48 -2.41
CA SER A 310 -10.48 7.33 -2.49
C SER A 310 -10.29 8.50 -3.45
N ASP A 311 -9.20 9.25 -3.31
CA ASP A 311 -8.83 10.41 -4.13
C ASP A 311 -7.33 10.76 -3.98
N GLY A 312 -6.82 11.72 -4.76
CA GLY A 312 -5.45 12.25 -4.63
C GLY A 312 -4.75 12.51 -5.97
N GLU A 313 -3.60 13.18 -5.92
CA GLU A 313 -2.66 13.35 -7.05
C GLU A 313 -1.45 12.44 -6.79
N ILE A 314 -1.39 11.29 -7.45
CA ILE A 314 -0.44 10.22 -7.19
C ILE A 314 0.47 10.04 -8.41
N THR A 315 1.78 10.15 -8.23
CA THR A 315 2.81 9.93 -9.26
C THR A 315 3.81 8.88 -8.78
N LEU A 316 3.89 7.77 -9.49
CA LEU A 316 4.67 6.60 -9.12
C LEU A 316 5.70 6.27 -10.21
N SER A 317 6.97 6.09 -9.83
CA SER A 317 8.02 5.57 -10.70
C SER A 317 8.79 4.46 -9.98
N CYS A 318 8.75 3.24 -10.51
CA CYS A 318 9.31 2.04 -9.89
C CYS A 318 10.13 1.23 -10.91
N GLY A 319 11.12 0.46 -10.43
CA GLY A 319 11.94 -0.43 -11.26
C GLY A 319 12.68 0.21 -12.45
N ARG A 320 12.80 1.55 -12.44
CA ARG A 320 13.36 2.43 -13.50
C ARG A 320 12.41 2.72 -14.68
N GLY A 321 11.10 2.56 -14.50
CA GLY A 321 10.06 2.90 -15.48
C GLY A 321 9.83 1.82 -16.54
N SER A 322 8.97 2.09 -17.52
CA SER A 322 8.58 1.12 -18.57
C SER A 322 9.72 0.69 -19.50
N ASP A 323 10.77 1.51 -19.60
CA ASP A 323 12.05 1.20 -20.25
C ASP A 323 13.05 0.46 -19.30
N GLY A 324 12.56 0.03 -18.13
CA GLY A 324 13.29 -0.70 -17.11
C GLY A 324 13.70 -2.11 -17.56
N TYR A 325 14.48 -2.77 -16.69
CA TYR A 325 14.85 -4.17 -16.88
C TYR A 325 14.51 -4.90 -15.58
N LEU A 326 13.62 -5.88 -15.69
CA LEU A 326 13.19 -6.72 -14.58
C LEU A 326 14.32 -7.66 -14.17
N ASP A 327 14.70 -7.58 -12.90
CA ASP A 327 15.30 -8.72 -12.21
C ASP A 327 14.12 -9.56 -11.71
N GLU A 328 13.97 -10.79 -12.21
CA GLU A 328 12.88 -11.73 -11.87
C GLU A 328 12.73 -12.02 -10.36
N THR A 329 13.65 -11.52 -9.52
CA THR A 329 13.62 -11.64 -8.06
C THR A 329 13.05 -10.43 -7.32
N ILE A 330 12.72 -9.33 -8.01
CA ILE A 330 12.24 -8.08 -7.42
C ILE A 330 10.94 -7.64 -8.10
N SER A 331 9.86 -7.56 -7.31
CA SER A 331 8.59 -6.95 -7.73
C SER A 331 8.80 -5.45 -7.95
N THR A 332 8.32 -4.91 -9.07
CA THR A 332 8.51 -3.49 -9.42
C THR A 332 7.24 -2.86 -9.99
N LYS A 333 6.11 -3.26 -9.41
CA LYS A 333 4.75 -2.86 -9.80
C LYS A 333 4.43 -1.48 -9.20
N GLY A 334 3.62 -0.69 -9.89
CA GLY A 334 3.23 0.65 -9.42
C GLY A 334 2.37 0.56 -8.15
N ILE A 335 1.22 -0.09 -8.28
CA ILE A 335 0.27 -0.34 -7.21
C ILE A 335 0.09 -1.86 -7.09
N LYS A 336 0.31 -2.44 -5.91
CA LYS A 336 0.19 -3.88 -5.67
C LYS A 336 -0.56 -4.19 -4.37
N ALA A 337 -1.51 -5.12 -4.44
CA ALA A 337 -2.26 -5.65 -3.30
C ALA A 337 -2.46 -7.16 -3.44
N SER A 338 -2.29 -7.96 -2.38
CA SER A 338 -2.52 -9.41 -2.46
C SER A 338 -4.02 -9.79 -2.47
N LEU A 339 -4.93 -8.90 -2.06
CA LEU A 339 -6.36 -9.21 -1.92
C LEU A 339 -7.26 -8.31 -2.80
N HIS A 340 -7.35 -7.01 -2.50
CA HIS A 340 -8.14 -6.07 -3.31
C HIS A 340 -7.38 -4.79 -3.67
N THR A 341 -7.40 -4.40 -4.95
CA THR A 341 -7.01 -3.04 -5.39
C THR A 341 -8.25 -2.25 -5.79
N VAL A 342 -8.58 -1.18 -5.05
CA VAL A 342 -9.81 -0.39 -5.27
C VAL A 342 -9.47 1.09 -5.50
N ILE A 343 -10.00 1.65 -6.59
CA ILE A 343 -9.77 3.04 -6.99
C ILE A 343 -11.12 3.73 -7.25
N ASP A 344 -11.57 4.53 -6.28
CA ASP A 344 -12.80 5.32 -6.39
C ASP A 344 -12.57 6.67 -7.10
N GLY A 345 -11.35 7.20 -7.08
CA GLY A 345 -11.04 8.54 -7.58
C GLY A 345 -9.55 8.81 -7.79
N GLY A 346 -9.17 10.09 -7.78
CA GLY A 346 -7.78 10.54 -7.96
C GLY A 346 -7.33 10.81 -9.39
N THR A 347 -6.14 11.39 -9.51
CA THR A 347 -5.32 11.49 -10.72
C THR A 347 -4.05 10.69 -10.46
N ILE A 348 -3.90 9.57 -11.16
CA ILE A 348 -2.83 8.59 -10.93
C ILE A 348 -1.95 8.51 -12.19
N THR A 349 -0.65 8.70 -12.03
CA THR A 349 0.35 8.51 -13.09
C THR A 349 1.35 7.46 -12.64
N VAL A 350 1.57 6.43 -13.47
CA VAL A 350 2.48 5.33 -13.18
C VAL A 350 3.47 5.12 -14.31
N ASP A 351 4.74 5.00 -13.96
CA ASP A 351 5.85 4.58 -14.82
C ASP A 351 6.60 3.42 -14.15
N ALA A 352 6.22 2.18 -14.49
CA ALA A 352 6.67 0.95 -13.83
C ALA A 352 7.40 0.03 -14.81
N SER A 353 8.35 -0.81 -14.35
CA SER A 353 8.98 -1.81 -15.23
C SER A 353 8.23 -3.13 -15.30
N ASP A 354 7.40 -3.38 -14.29
CA ASP A 354 6.40 -4.43 -14.15
C ASP A 354 5.02 -3.73 -14.16
N ASP A 355 3.91 -4.43 -13.87
CA ASP A 355 2.55 -3.87 -14.00
C ASP A 355 2.36 -2.49 -13.36
N ALA A 356 1.59 -1.64 -14.03
CA ALA A 356 1.26 -0.34 -13.46
C ALA A 356 0.33 -0.48 -12.24
N ILE A 357 -0.67 -1.36 -12.31
CA ILE A 357 -1.64 -1.61 -11.23
C ILE A 357 -1.96 -3.12 -11.22
N HIS A 358 -1.70 -3.78 -10.10
CA HIS A 358 -1.82 -5.23 -9.94
C HIS A 358 -2.66 -5.60 -8.71
N SER A 359 -3.37 -6.74 -8.77
CA SER A 359 -3.90 -7.41 -7.58
C SER A 359 -3.90 -8.93 -7.73
N ASN A 360 -3.35 -9.65 -6.75
CA ASN A 360 -3.41 -11.13 -6.72
C ASN A 360 -4.83 -11.68 -6.46
N GLY A 361 -5.82 -10.79 -6.29
CA GLY A 361 -7.22 -11.13 -6.05
C GLY A 361 -8.13 -10.40 -7.04
N THR A 362 -8.77 -9.31 -6.59
CA THR A 362 -9.70 -8.55 -7.43
C THR A 362 -9.39 -7.07 -7.48
N MET A 363 -9.81 -6.43 -8.57
CA MET A 363 -9.64 -5.01 -8.80
C MET A 363 -10.96 -4.33 -9.13
N SER A 364 -11.19 -3.15 -8.55
CA SER A 364 -12.33 -2.31 -8.90
C SER A 364 -11.92 -0.87 -9.16
N VAL A 365 -12.21 -0.38 -10.38
CA VAL A 365 -11.87 0.97 -10.86
C VAL A 365 -13.17 1.72 -11.09
N ASN A 366 -13.60 2.49 -10.09
CA ASN A 366 -14.90 3.17 -10.09
C ASN A 366 -14.81 4.63 -10.60
N GLY A 367 -13.62 5.22 -10.64
CA GLY A 367 -13.43 6.60 -11.07
C GLY A 367 -11.97 6.98 -11.35
N GLY A 368 -11.69 8.28 -11.26
CA GLY A 368 -10.34 8.85 -11.41
C GLY A 368 -9.90 9.14 -12.85
N THR A 369 -8.66 9.64 -12.97
CA THR A 369 -7.93 9.84 -14.23
C THR A 369 -6.60 9.10 -14.12
N MET A 370 -6.30 8.20 -15.06
CA MET A 370 -5.11 7.34 -15.02
C MET A 370 -4.27 7.50 -16.28
N ILE A 371 -2.96 7.68 -16.10
CA ILE A 371 -1.95 7.66 -17.18
C ILE A 371 -0.90 6.61 -16.82
N LEU A 372 -0.88 5.50 -17.55
CA LEU A 372 -0.10 4.32 -17.20
C LEU A 372 0.95 4.04 -18.29
N SER A 373 2.20 3.82 -17.90
CA SER A 373 3.29 3.34 -18.74
C SER A 373 3.98 2.20 -17.98
N THR A 374 4.13 1.04 -18.62
CA THR A 374 4.54 -0.19 -17.96
C THR A 374 5.38 -1.07 -18.88
N GLY A 375 6.22 -1.92 -18.29
CA GLY A 375 7.04 -2.91 -18.98
C GLY A 375 6.41 -4.31 -19.08
N ASP A 376 5.37 -4.58 -18.28
CA ASP A 376 4.36 -5.66 -18.40
C ASP A 376 2.97 -4.98 -18.47
N ASP A 377 2.00 -5.20 -17.57
CA ASP A 377 0.59 -4.91 -17.88
C ASP A 377 0.08 -3.55 -17.40
N GLY A 378 -0.84 -2.96 -18.18
CA GLY A 378 -1.56 -1.74 -17.79
C GLY A 378 -2.39 -1.93 -16.52
N PHE A 379 -3.17 -3.00 -16.48
CA PHE A 379 -3.78 -3.53 -15.25
C PHE A 379 -3.72 -5.05 -15.27
N HIS A 380 -3.41 -5.66 -14.13
CA HIS A 380 -3.42 -7.11 -13.95
C HIS A 380 -4.26 -7.49 -12.72
N ALA A 381 -5.15 -8.47 -12.83
CA ALA A 381 -5.81 -9.06 -11.66
C ALA A 381 -6.10 -10.55 -11.82
N ASP A 382 -5.55 -11.40 -10.93
CA ASP A 382 -5.66 -12.86 -11.01
C ASP A 382 -7.11 -13.38 -11.12
N SER A 383 -8.08 -12.72 -10.48
CA SER A 383 -9.45 -13.22 -10.39
C SER A 383 -10.51 -12.39 -11.14
N ILE A 384 -10.70 -11.12 -10.81
CA ILE A 384 -11.74 -10.27 -11.42
C ILE A 384 -11.29 -8.81 -11.44
N LEU A 385 -11.41 -8.16 -12.61
CA LEU A 385 -11.22 -6.73 -12.81
C LEU A 385 -12.53 -6.06 -13.26
N GLY A 386 -13.06 -5.13 -12.46
CA GLY A 386 -14.28 -4.38 -12.75
C GLY A 386 -14.02 -2.89 -13.01
N ILE A 387 -14.29 -2.40 -14.22
CA ILE A 387 -14.19 -0.98 -14.57
C ILE A 387 -15.58 -0.34 -14.63
N ASN A 388 -15.88 0.45 -13.60
CA ASN A 388 -17.16 1.13 -13.40
C ASN A 388 -17.10 2.65 -13.69
N GLY A 389 -15.93 3.18 -14.03
CA GLY A 389 -15.74 4.60 -14.39
C GLY A 389 -14.29 4.93 -14.79
N GLY A 390 -13.98 6.23 -14.77
CA GLY A 390 -12.64 6.76 -15.00
C GLY A 390 -12.30 7.18 -16.44
N ASP A 391 -11.31 8.06 -16.56
CA ASP A 391 -10.61 8.41 -17.81
C ASP A 391 -9.24 7.73 -17.78
N ILE A 392 -9.06 6.66 -18.55
CA ILE A 392 -7.92 5.74 -18.46
C ILE A 392 -7.11 5.80 -19.75
N THR A 393 -5.80 6.03 -19.65
CA THR A 393 -4.87 6.01 -20.79
C THR A 393 -3.65 5.16 -20.46
N ILE A 394 -3.59 3.94 -21.02
CA ILE A 394 -2.38 3.12 -21.05
C ILE A 394 -1.58 3.53 -22.28
N THR A 395 -0.44 4.18 -22.06
CA THR A 395 0.41 4.76 -23.11
C THR A 395 1.43 3.79 -23.70
N GLY A 396 1.71 2.69 -22.99
CA GLY A 396 2.63 1.63 -23.37
C GLY A 396 2.60 0.53 -22.30
N SER A 397 2.56 -0.72 -22.75
CA SER A 397 2.45 -1.94 -21.93
C SER A 397 2.83 -3.17 -22.76
N TYR A 398 3.06 -4.31 -22.11
CA TYR A 398 3.03 -5.62 -22.78
C TYR A 398 1.58 -5.90 -23.19
N GLU A 399 0.69 -6.18 -22.23
CA GLU A 399 -0.76 -6.24 -22.44
C GLU A 399 -1.48 -5.02 -21.82
N GLY A 400 -2.62 -4.65 -22.40
CA GLY A 400 -3.39 -3.51 -21.92
C GLY A 400 -4.05 -3.78 -20.57
N ILE A 401 -4.87 -4.83 -20.51
CA ILE A 401 -5.63 -5.24 -19.32
C ILE A 401 -5.69 -6.77 -19.32
N GLU A 402 -5.10 -7.42 -18.32
CA GLU A 402 -5.22 -8.86 -18.07
C GLU A 402 -6.11 -9.13 -16.84
N SER A 403 -7.05 -10.06 -16.95
CA SER A 403 -7.68 -10.72 -15.80
C SER A 403 -8.45 -11.98 -16.20
N ALA A 404 -8.57 -12.95 -15.29
CA ALA A 404 -9.46 -14.09 -15.48
C ALA A 404 -10.93 -13.71 -15.72
N VAL A 405 -11.39 -12.56 -15.22
CA VAL A 405 -12.67 -11.96 -15.63
C VAL A 405 -12.55 -10.45 -15.73
N ILE A 406 -12.83 -9.89 -16.91
CA ILE A 406 -12.89 -8.44 -17.12
C ILE A 406 -14.35 -8.01 -17.27
N ALA A 407 -14.78 -7.02 -16.48
CA ALA A 407 -16.12 -6.44 -16.55
C ALA A 407 -16.09 -4.91 -16.74
N ILE A 408 -16.30 -4.46 -17.98
CA ILE A 408 -16.32 -3.04 -18.37
C ILE A 408 -17.77 -2.54 -18.38
N SER A 409 -18.15 -1.85 -17.32
CA SER A 409 -19.47 -1.24 -17.16
C SER A 409 -19.51 0.21 -17.64
N ARG A 410 -18.44 0.98 -17.43
CA ARG A 410 -18.30 2.38 -17.88
C ARG A 410 -16.81 2.70 -18.12
N GLY A 411 -16.48 3.99 -18.21
CA GLY A 411 -15.12 4.49 -18.42
C GLY A 411 -14.88 4.99 -19.84
N ASN A 412 -13.78 5.71 -20.00
CA ASN A 412 -13.24 6.17 -21.27
C ASN A 412 -11.78 5.69 -21.33
N ILE A 413 -11.54 4.61 -22.07
CA ILE A 413 -10.32 3.80 -21.98
C ILE A 413 -9.57 3.90 -23.31
N HIS A 414 -8.28 4.26 -23.25
CA HIS A 414 -7.37 4.27 -24.38
C HIS A 414 -6.17 3.37 -24.06
N ILE A 415 -5.89 2.41 -24.94
CA ILE A 415 -4.85 1.39 -24.76
C ILE A 415 -3.85 1.46 -25.91
N THR A 416 -2.56 1.40 -25.59
CA THR A 416 -1.47 1.09 -26.52
C THR A 416 -0.56 0.06 -25.87
N CYS A 417 -0.44 -1.09 -26.51
CA CYS A 417 0.20 -2.32 -26.00
C CYS A 417 1.01 -3.01 -27.09
N SER A 418 2.02 -3.79 -26.70
CA SER A 418 2.89 -4.52 -27.63
C SER A 418 2.45 -5.97 -27.91
N ASP A 419 1.60 -6.50 -27.05
CA ASP A 419 0.81 -7.71 -27.28
C ASP A 419 -0.67 -7.30 -27.13
N ASP A 420 -1.47 -8.00 -26.32
CA ASP A 420 -2.93 -7.95 -26.40
C ASP A 420 -3.57 -6.73 -25.72
N GLY A 421 -4.65 -6.21 -26.32
CA GLY A 421 -5.36 -5.04 -25.82
C GLY A 421 -6.21 -5.30 -24.57
N LEU A 422 -6.98 -6.38 -24.61
CA LEU A 422 -7.65 -6.99 -23.46
C LEU A 422 -7.34 -8.49 -23.53
N ASN A 423 -6.68 -9.04 -22.52
CA ASN A 423 -6.45 -10.48 -22.38
C ASN A 423 -7.35 -11.02 -21.25
N VAL A 424 -8.16 -12.04 -21.57
CA VAL A 424 -8.90 -12.81 -20.58
C VAL A 424 -8.41 -14.25 -20.57
N ALA A 425 -7.27 -14.43 -19.89
CA ALA A 425 -6.63 -15.70 -19.59
C ALA A 425 -6.61 -15.96 -18.08
N GLY A 426 -5.97 -17.05 -17.65
CA GLY A 426 -5.72 -17.28 -16.24
C GLY A 426 -4.32 -17.79 -15.99
N GLY A 427 -3.59 -17.05 -15.17
CA GLY A 427 -2.29 -17.40 -14.62
C GLY A 427 -2.13 -16.73 -13.27
N ASN A 428 -1.12 -17.17 -12.52
CA ASN A 428 -0.37 -16.27 -11.66
C ASN A 428 0.83 -15.95 -12.54
N ASP A 429 0.90 -14.75 -13.11
CA ASP A 429 2.03 -14.38 -13.96
C ASP A 429 3.34 -14.53 -13.17
N GLY A 430 4.38 -14.94 -13.88
CA GLY A 430 5.74 -14.83 -13.39
C GLY A 430 6.42 -13.69 -14.11
N SER A 431 6.00 -12.44 -13.84
CA SER A 431 6.55 -11.14 -14.30
C SER A 431 7.74 -11.31 -15.26
N GLY A 432 7.49 -11.28 -16.57
CA GLY A 432 8.42 -11.93 -17.49
C GLY A 432 8.03 -11.96 -18.95
N ARG A 433 8.30 -10.85 -19.65
CA ARG A 433 8.40 -10.71 -21.12
C ARG A 433 8.72 -12.02 -21.87
N PRO A 434 8.11 -12.26 -23.05
CA PRO A 434 8.08 -13.55 -23.73
C PRO A 434 9.44 -14.26 -23.85
N GLY A 435 9.57 -15.34 -23.08
CA GLY A 435 10.80 -16.12 -22.94
C GLY A 435 11.27 -16.73 -24.25
N GLY A 436 12.56 -16.54 -24.55
CA GLY A 436 13.20 -17.13 -25.75
C GLY A 436 13.09 -18.66 -25.80
N PRO A 437 13.12 -19.26 -27.01
CA PRO A 437 12.70 -20.65 -27.21
C PRO A 437 13.60 -21.67 -26.49
N GLY A 438 13.11 -22.21 -25.37
CA GLY A 438 13.68 -23.43 -24.77
C GLY A 438 13.71 -23.54 -23.23
N TRP A 439 13.00 -22.70 -22.46
CA TRP A 439 12.94 -22.83 -21.00
C TRP A 439 11.55 -23.29 -20.50
N PRO A 440 11.47 -24.11 -19.43
CA PRO A 440 10.23 -24.75 -18.99
C PRO A 440 9.42 -23.87 -18.02
N GLY A 441 8.95 -22.72 -18.51
CA GLY A 441 7.69 -22.14 -18.06
C GLY A 441 6.59 -22.77 -18.92
N THR A 442 6.07 -23.92 -18.51
CA THR A 442 4.80 -24.41 -19.07
C THR A 442 3.72 -24.05 -18.07
N ASP A 443 3.09 -22.91 -18.30
CA ASP A 443 1.80 -22.59 -17.72
C ASP A 443 0.89 -23.77 -18.03
N GLN A 444 0.38 -24.38 -16.96
CA GLN A 444 -0.45 -25.56 -17.11
C GLN A 444 -1.84 -25.09 -17.51
N PHE A 445 -2.00 -24.69 -18.78
CA PHE A 445 -3.23 -24.21 -19.40
C PHE A 445 -4.41 -25.06 -18.96
N SER A 446 -5.09 -24.55 -17.94
CA SER A 446 -6.28 -25.13 -17.37
C SER A 446 -7.44 -24.54 -18.15
N SER A 447 -7.83 -25.21 -19.24
CA SER A 447 -9.04 -24.87 -20.03
C SER A 447 -10.36 -25.16 -19.28
N SER A 448 -10.35 -24.90 -17.97
CA SER A 448 -11.46 -25.06 -17.03
C SER A 448 -11.58 -23.89 -16.05
N GLY A 449 -10.95 -22.74 -16.33
CA GLY A 449 -11.29 -21.48 -15.70
C GLY A 449 -12.61 -20.92 -16.25
N ASN A 450 -13.32 -20.14 -15.43
CA ASN A 450 -14.51 -19.40 -15.87
C ASN A 450 -14.07 -18.07 -16.49
N TYR A 451 -13.44 -18.11 -17.67
CA TYR A 451 -12.91 -16.92 -18.33
C TYR A 451 -14.03 -16.13 -19.04
N PHE A 452 -14.20 -14.85 -18.69
CA PHE A 452 -15.25 -14.01 -19.27
C PHE A 452 -14.83 -12.55 -19.49
N LEU A 453 -15.23 -12.00 -20.64
CA LEU A 453 -15.22 -10.57 -20.91
C LEU A 453 -16.66 -10.04 -20.98
N PHE A 454 -17.04 -9.18 -20.03
CA PHE A 454 -18.32 -8.48 -20.02
C PHE A 454 -18.14 -7.03 -20.46
N ILE A 455 -18.83 -6.63 -21.53
CA ILE A 455 -18.84 -5.25 -22.04
C ILE A 455 -20.27 -4.72 -21.96
N ASN A 456 -20.57 -4.03 -20.85
CA ASN A 456 -21.89 -3.49 -20.55
C ASN A 456 -22.00 -1.99 -20.89
N GLY A 457 -20.87 -1.30 -21.05
CA GLY A 457 -20.83 0.12 -21.32
C GLY A 457 -19.41 0.63 -21.56
N GLY A 458 -19.23 1.94 -21.39
CA GLY A 458 -17.94 2.61 -21.61
C GLY A 458 -17.58 2.85 -23.08
N TYR A 459 -16.43 3.47 -23.28
CA TYR A 459 -15.74 3.60 -24.55
C TYR A 459 -14.34 3.00 -24.40
N VAL A 460 -13.94 2.12 -25.31
CA VAL A 460 -12.63 1.44 -25.30
C VAL A 460 -11.98 1.60 -26.68
N SER A 461 -10.78 2.18 -26.70
CA SER A 461 -9.99 2.40 -27.92
C SER A 461 -8.67 1.68 -27.77
N ILE A 462 -8.42 0.67 -28.62
CA ILE A 462 -7.28 -0.23 -28.53
C ILE A 462 -6.38 -0.03 -29.76
N ASN A 463 -5.08 0.12 -29.54
CA ASN A 463 -4.04 0.11 -30.56
C ASN A 463 -3.00 -0.94 -30.14
N ALA A 464 -3.17 -2.16 -30.65
CA ALA A 464 -2.42 -3.35 -30.25
C ALA A 464 -1.53 -3.85 -31.40
N ASP A 465 -0.29 -4.20 -31.08
CA ASP A 465 0.56 -5.01 -31.96
C ASP A 465 0.14 -6.51 -31.87
N GLY A 466 -0.32 -6.95 -30.68
CA GLY A 466 -1.02 -8.22 -30.44
C GLY A 466 -2.49 -8.21 -30.86
N ASP A 467 -3.28 -9.12 -30.31
CA ASP A 467 -4.73 -9.15 -30.53
C ASP A 467 -5.42 -7.93 -29.93
N GLY A 468 -6.47 -7.48 -30.59
CA GLY A 468 -7.28 -6.39 -30.04
C GLY A 468 -7.95 -6.80 -28.72
N ILE A 469 -8.44 -8.04 -28.70
CA ILE A 469 -9.09 -8.73 -27.59
C ILE A 469 -8.74 -10.22 -27.79
N ASP A 470 -8.02 -10.85 -26.84
CA ASP A 470 -7.95 -12.31 -26.70
C ASP A 470 -8.76 -12.74 -25.47
N VAL A 471 -9.54 -13.81 -25.63
CA VAL A 471 -10.40 -14.36 -24.59
C VAL A 471 -10.40 -15.88 -24.68
N ASN A 472 -9.72 -16.52 -23.72
CA ASN A 472 -9.67 -17.98 -23.53
C ASN A 472 -11.01 -18.57 -23.01
N GLY A 473 -12.11 -17.84 -23.19
CA GLY A 473 -13.43 -18.08 -22.62
C GLY A 473 -14.53 -17.48 -23.47
N SER A 474 -15.51 -16.80 -22.86
CA SER A 474 -16.67 -16.23 -23.59
C SER A 474 -16.83 -14.72 -23.37
N ILE A 475 -17.42 -14.06 -24.36
CA ILE A 475 -17.61 -12.62 -24.38
C ILE A 475 -19.10 -12.31 -24.36
N VAL A 476 -19.55 -11.42 -23.49
CA VAL A 476 -20.93 -10.93 -23.43
C VAL A 476 -20.93 -9.41 -23.56
N MET A 477 -21.45 -8.92 -24.68
CA MET A 477 -21.56 -7.49 -24.97
C MET A 477 -23.03 -7.06 -24.93
N THR A 478 -23.41 -6.34 -23.88
CA THR A 478 -24.76 -5.76 -23.72
C THR A 478 -24.80 -4.27 -24.05
N GLY A 479 -23.63 -3.60 -24.09
CA GLY A 479 -23.48 -2.18 -24.37
C GLY A 479 -22.05 -1.81 -24.79
N GLY A 480 -21.70 -0.55 -24.60
CA GLY A 480 -20.35 -0.02 -24.88
C GLY A 480 -20.05 0.30 -26.34
N GLU A 481 -18.94 1.00 -26.56
CA GLU A 481 -18.34 1.28 -27.86
C GLU A 481 -16.86 0.87 -27.82
N VAL A 482 -16.49 -0.12 -28.64
CA VAL A 482 -15.12 -0.65 -28.74
C VAL A 482 -14.59 -0.40 -30.14
N ILE A 483 -13.43 0.23 -30.23
CA ILE A 483 -12.71 0.52 -31.48
C ILE A 483 -11.30 -0.04 -31.38
N ILE A 484 -10.92 -0.87 -32.33
CA ILE A 484 -9.66 -1.59 -32.37
C ILE A 484 -8.91 -1.17 -33.65
N ASP A 485 -7.69 -0.67 -33.48
CA ASP A 485 -6.75 -0.32 -34.56
C ASP A 485 -5.54 -1.26 -34.44
N GLY A 486 -5.74 -2.52 -34.87
CA GLY A 486 -4.75 -3.60 -34.76
C GLY A 486 -5.38 -4.96 -35.12
N PRO A 487 -4.58 -6.01 -35.30
CA PRO A 487 -3.11 -6.05 -35.35
C PRO A 487 -2.56 -5.79 -36.75
N VAL A 488 -1.26 -5.46 -36.82
CA VAL A 488 -0.49 -5.40 -38.07
C VAL A 488 0.35 -6.66 -38.34
N PHE A 489 0.45 -7.58 -37.37
CA PHE A 489 1.26 -8.80 -37.44
C PHE A 489 0.45 -10.05 -37.90
N ASN A 490 1.15 -11.12 -38.26
CA ASN A 490 0.50 -12.37 -38.72
C ASN A 490 0.17 -13.27 -37.53
N MET A 491 -0.93 -14.01 -37.64
CA MET A 491 -1.50 -14.93 -36.63
C MET A 491 -2.32 -14.26 -35.53
N ASN A 492 -2.37 -12.93 -35.53
CA ASN A 492 -3.16 -12.12 -34.61
C ASN A 492 -4.47 -11.65 -35.33
N GLY A 493 -5.48 -11.22 -34.59
CA GLY A 493 -6.74 -10.64 -35.05
C GLY A 493 -7.29 -9.54 -34.15
N ALA A 494 -8.25 -8.74 -34.66
CA ALA A 494 -8.91 -7.72 -33.83
C ALA A 494 -9.77 -8.33 -32.71
N LEU A 495 -10.03 -9.64 -32.78
CA LEU A 495 -10.78 -10.43 -31.81
C LEU A 495 -10.40 -11.90 -32.00
N ASP A 496 -9.75 -12.50 -31.01
CA ASP A 496 -9.78 -13.96 -30.78
C ASP A 496 -10.67 -14.26 -29.57
N CYS A 497 -11.33 -15.42 -29.60
CA CYS A 497 -12.34 -15.82 -28.62
C CYS A 497 -12.61 -17.32 -28.77
N ASP A 498 -12.13 -18.09 -27.79
CA ASP A 498 -12.18 -19.56 -27.81
C ASP A 498 -13.62 -20.12 -27.64
N GLY A 499 -14.47 -19.37 -26.91
CA GLY A 499 -15.85 -19.73 -26.57
C GLY A 499 -16.91 -19.04 -27.42
N VAL A 500 -17.90 -18.40 -26.78
CA VAL A 500 -19.04 -17.75 -27.45
C VAL A 500 -18.95 -16.24 -27.28
N PHE A 501 -19.01 -15.50 -28.38
CA PHE A 501 -19.30 -14.08 -28.36
C PHE A 501 -20.82 -13.82 -28.50
N GLN A 502 -21.45 -13.44 -27.40
CA GLN A 502 -22.87 -13.07 -27.31
C GLN A 502 -23.02 -11.54 -27.36
N VAL A 503 -23.60 -11.03 -28.45
CA VAL A 503 -23.87 -9.60 -28.64
C VAL A 503 -25.36 -9.32 -28.51
N GLU A 504 -25.75 -8.65 -27.42
CA GLU A 504 -27.11 -8.19 -27.16
C GLU A 504 -27.29 -6.69 -27.38
N GLY A 505 -26.19 -5.93 -27.34
CA GLY A 505 -26.13 -4.50 -27.60
C GLY A 505 -24.69 -4.03 -27.88
N GLY A 506 -24.47 -2.71 -27.81
CA GLY A 506 -23.15 -2.11 -28.03
C GLY A 506 -22.73 -1.94 -29.49
N PHE A 507 -21.47 -1.57 -29.68
CA PHE A 507 -20.80 -1.42 -30.97
C PHE A 507 -19.34 -1.88 -30.87
N LEU A 508 -18.89 -2.74 -31.78
CA LEU A 508 -17.49 -3.14 -31.92
C LEU A 508 -17.05 -2.90 -33.37
N LEU A 509 -15.86 -2.33 -33.54
CA LEU A 509 -15.19 -2.12 -34.83
C LEU A 509 -13.70 -2.51 -34.72
N GLY A 510 -13.24 -3.28 -35.71
CA GLY A 510 -11.85 -3.63 -36.01
C GLY A 510 -11.70 -3.99 -37.49
#